data_AF-A0A536SD27-F1
#
_entry.id   AF-A0A536SD27-F1
#
_cell.length_a   1.000
_cell.length_b   1.000
_cell.length_c   1.000
_cell.angle_alpha   90.00
_cell.angle_beta   90.00
_cell.angle_gamma   90.00
#
_symmetry.space_group_name_H-M   'P 1'
#
loop_
_entity.id
_entity.type
_entity.pdbx_description
1 polymer ?
#
loop_
_entity_poly.entity_id
_entity_poly.type
_entity_poly.pdbx_seq_one_letter_code
_entity_poly.pdbx_strand_id
1 'polypeptide(L)'
;MQTGGTLKTTAAVGALLLLGACASVPSFDAQRIVHARYDGNTDDLLTAGLGRTGLASGNPPALADAKIPTAAELRRRAVHANYRALNDMSAGGGYGTLYGPNIDLTGKDTLGEGKVAGDEYLTMIGGVTYMVQIPERFNAKEACIVTATSSGSRGV
;
A
#
# COMPACT_ATOMS: atom_id res chain seq x y z
N MET A 1 4.66 -72.37 -56.37
CA MET A 1 3.39 -71.64 -56.46
C MET A 1 3.53 -70.38 -55.61
N GLN A 2 3.30 -69.21 -56.22
CA GLN A 2 2.77 -67.94 -55.66
C GLN A 2 3.11 -67.63 -54.19
N THR A 3 3.64 -66.48 -53.77
CA THR A 3 3.55 -65.07 -54.23
C THR A 3 4.37 -64.30 -53.19
N GLY A 4 5.25 -63.36 -53.56
CA GLY A 4 4.89 -61.93 -53.63
C GLY A 4 5.12 -61.21 -52.30
N GLY A 5 6.01 -60.20 -52.28
CA GLY A 5 6.12 -59.27 -51.15
C GLY A 5 7.48 -58.59 -50.98
N THR A 6 7.77 -57.56 -51.77
CA THR A 6 8.85 -56.59 -51.52
C THR A 6 8.56 -55.77 -50.26
N LEU A 7 9.32 -55.99 -49.19
CA LEU A 7 9.25 -55.20 -47.96
C LEU A 7 10.27 -54.06 -48.02
N LYS A 8 9.77 -52.82 -48.11
CA LYS A 8 10.55 -51.59 -48.11
C LYS A 8 11.11 -51.33 -46.70
N THR A 9 12.42 -51.13 -46.59
CA THR A 9 13.11 -50.68 -45.38
C THR A 9 12.72 -49.25 -45.05
N THR A 10 11.95 -49.07 -43.98
CA THR A 10 11.68 -47.76 -43.35
C THR A 10 12.61 -47.60 -42.15
N ALA A 11 13.56 -46.67 -42.25
CA ALA A 11 14.43 -46.27 -41.15
C ALA A 11 13.60 -45.52 -40.09
N ALA A 12 13.58 -46.05 -38.86
CA ALA A 12 12.97 -45.37 -37.71
C ALA A 12 13.95 -44.29 -37.20
N VAL A 13 13.62 -43.02 -37.44
CA VAL A 13 14.30 -41.89 -36.79
C VAL A 13 13.72 -41.74 -35.39
N GLY A 14 14.46 -42.16 -34.38
CA GLY A 14 14.11 -41.95 -32.97
C GLY A 14 14.20 -40.47 -32.61
N ALA A 15 13.06 -39.82 -32.42
CA ALA A 15 12.98 -38.47 -31.89
C ALA A 15 13.27 -38.50 -30.38
N LEU A 16 14.44 -38.03 -29.97
CA LEU A 16 14.79 -37.80 -28.57
C LEU A 16 14.04 -36.54 -28.10
N LEU A 17 12.89 -36.71 -27.44
CA LEU A 17 12.20 -35.63 -26.74
C LEU A 17 13.00 -35.23 -25.50
N LEU A 18 13.80 -34.18 -25.62
CA LEU A 18 14.33 -33.43 -24.47
C LEU A 18 13.20 -32.57 -23.92
N LEU A 19 12.51 -33.04 -22.86
CA LEU A 19 11.67 -32.19 -22.03
C LEU A 19 12.57 -31.22 -21.25
N GLY A 20 12.98 -30.14 -21.90
CA GLY A 20 13.43 -28.93 -21.22
C GLY A 20 12.21 -28.29 -20.57
N ALA A 21 11.91 -28.65 -19.33
CA ALA A 21 11.04 -27.86 -18.48
C ALA A 21 11.72 -26.50 -18.26
N CYS A 22 11.36 -25.52 -19.08
CA CYS A 22 11.59 -24.13 -18.74
C CYS A 22 10.73 -23.88 -17.50
N ALA A 23 11.33 -23.99 -16.31
CA ALA A 23 10.73 -23.43 -15.12
C ALA A 23 10.69 -21.92 -15.34
N SER A 24 9.64 -21.42 -15.98
CA SER A 24 9.32 -20.01 -15.94
C SER A 24 9.08 -19.70 -14.47
N VAL A 25 10.03 -19.00 -13.85
CA VAL A 25 9.75 -18.20 -12.66
C VAL A 25 8.44 -17.45 -12.92
N PRO A 26 7.51 -17.36 -11.94
CA PRO A 26 6.31 -16.58 -12.13
C PRO A 26 6.73 -15.19 -12.59
N SER A 27 6.35 -14.83 -13.81
CA SER A 27 6.51 -13.46 -14.29
C SER A 27 5.69 -12.57 -13.38
N PHE A 28 6.32 -11.64 -12.67
CA PHE A 28 5.67 -10.60 -11.86
C PHE A 28 4.91 -9.56 -12.73
N ASP A 29 4.58 -9.91 -13.98
CA ASP A 29 4.25 -9.00 -15.08
C ASP A 29 2.81 -8.45 -15.06
N ALA A 30 2.20 -8.38 -13.89
CA ALA A 30 1.08 -7.49 -13.66
C ALA A 30 1.04 -7.02 -12.19
N GLN A 31 2.12 -6.43 -11.70
CA GLN A 31 2.04 -5.62 -10.49
C GLN A 31 1.11 -4.43 -10.76
N ARG A 32 -0.16 -4.56 -10.36
CA ARG A 32 -1.12 -3.47 -10.42
C ARG A 32 -0.69 -2.41 -9.41
N ILE A 33 -0.15 -1.31 -9.92
CA ILE A 33 0.04 -0.10 -9.11
C ILE A 33 -1.32 0.58 -9.00
N VAL A 34 -1.80 0.76 -7.77
CA VAL A 34 -2.92 1.63 -7.46
C VAL A 34 -2.35 2.98 -7.05
N HIS A 35 -2.83 4.05 -7.66
CA HIS A 35 -2.40 5.41 -7.37
C HIS A 35 -3.59 6.23 -6.87
N ALA A 36 -3.35 7.03 -5.83
CA ALA A 36 -4.26 8.03 -5.32
C ALA A 36 -3.51 9.36 -5.09
N ARG A 37 -4.20 10.47 -5.35
CA ARG A 37 -3.74 11.83 -5.06
C ARG A 37 -4.63 12.42 -3.98
N TYR A 38 -4.03 13.04 -2.98
CA TYR A 38 -4.71 13.67 -1.86
C TYR A 38 -4.43 15.18 -1.82
N ASP A 39 -5.46 15.96 -1.52
CA ASP A 39 -5.45 17.42 -1.61
C ASP A 39 -4.92 18.11 -0.34
N GLY A 40 -4.73 17.38 0.75
CA GLY A 40 -4.34 17.91 2.06
C GLY A 40 -5.45 18.67 2.78
N ASN A 41 -6.67 18.72 2.23
CA ASN A 41 -7.82 19.45 2.74
C ASN A 41 -8.92 18.49 3.17
N THR A 42 -9.57 17.84 2.20
CA THR A 42 -10.66 16.88 2.41
C THR A 42 -10.13 15.48 2.69
N ASP A 43 -8.94 15.17 2.19
CA ASP A 43 -8.22 13.93 2.42
C ASP A 43 -6.71 14.18 2.35
N ASP A 44 -5.91 13.38 3.03
CA ASP A 44 -4.46 13.57 3.11
C ASP A 44 -3.73 12.24 3.38
N LEU A 45 -2.43 12.22 3.09
CA LEU A 45 -1.58 11.05 3.20
C LEU A 45 -1.50 10.51 4.63
N LEU A 46 -1.44 11.40 5.62
CA LEU A 46 -1.14 11.05 7.01
C LEU A 46 -2.39 10.79 7.85
N THR A 47 -3.42 11.62 7.69
CA THR A 47 -4.58 11.63 8.60
C THR A 47 -5.91 11.30 7.92
N ALA A 48 -5.90 10.98 6.62
CA ALA A 48 -7.09 10.74 5.83
C ALA A 48 -8.11 11.90 5.88
N GLY A 49 -7.62 13.14 5.97
CA GLY A 49 -8.43 14.36 6.09
C GLY A 49 -8.90 14.69 7.50
N LEU A 50 -8.55 13.89 8.52
CA LEU A 50 -9.02 14.10 9.90
C LEU A 50 -8.31 15.24 10.63
N GLY A 51 -7.04 15.47 10.32
CA GLY A 51 -6.16 16.34 11.07
C GLY A 51 -5.92 15.89 12.50
N ARG A 52 -5.14 16.65 13.26
CA ARG A 52 -4.87 16.41 14.69
C ARG A 52 -6.18 16.26 15.48
N THR A 53 -7.18 17.08 15.17
CA THR A 53 -8.41 17.16 15.95
C THR A 53 -9.29 15.94 15.69
N GLY A 54 -9.44 15.55 14.41
CA GLY A 54 -10.24 14.39 14.04
C GLY A 54 -9.64 13.06 14.52
N LEU A 55 -8.30 12.95 14.56
CA LEU A 55 -7.62 11.77 15.12
C LEU A 55 -7.86 11.62 16.64
N ALA A 56 -7.91 12.72 17.38
CA ALA A 56 -8.19 12.71 18.82
C ALA A 56 -9.66 12.43 19.17
N SER A 57 -10.58 12.58 18.20
CA SER A 57 -12.01 12.32 18.41
C SER A 57 -12.23 10.94 19.04
N GLY A 58 -13.00 10.90 20.13
CA GLY A 58 -13.43 9.65 20.77
C GLY A 58 -14.37 8.82 19.88
N ASN A 59 -15.10 9.47 18.97
CA ASN A 59 -16.00 8.81 18.04
C ASN A 59 -15.31 8.54 16.70
N PRO A 60 -15.54 7.36 16.09
CA PRO A 60 -15.04 7.07 14.76
C PRO A 60 -15.71 7.97 13.71
N PRO A 61 -15.00 8.34 12.63
CA PRO A 61 -15.54 9.14 11.53
C PRO A 61 -16.83 8.52 10.98
N ALA A 62 -17.90 9.30 10.82
CA ALA A 62 -19.19 8.77 10.36
C ALA A 62 -19.09 8.16 8.94
N LEU A 63 -19.92 7.15 8.68
CA LEU A 63 -20.18 6.64 7.32
C LEU A 63 -21.46 7.30 6.83
N ALA A 64 -21.51 7.70 5.55
CA ALA A 64 -22.72 8.22 4.94
C ALA A 64 -23.81 7.14 4.87
N ASP A 65 -23.44 5.91 4.47
CA ASP A 65 -24.29 4.73 4.54
C ASP A 65 -23.50 3.56 5.14
N ALA A 66 -23.90 3.08 6.32
CA ALA A 66 -23.23 1.99 7.00
C ALA A 66 -23.35 0.63 6.28
N LYS A 67 -24.32 0.46 5.38
CA LYS A 67 -24.50 -0.76 4.60
C LYS A 67 -23.63 -0.80 3.35
N ILE A 68 -23.24 0.37 2.85
CA ILE A 68 -22.46 0.52 1.62
C ILE A 68 -21.37 1.59 1.83
N PRO A 69 -20.38 1.32 2.72
CA PRO A 69 -19.30 2.26 2.93
C PRO A 69 -18.39 2.35 1.70
N THR A 70 -17.92 3.56 1.41
CA THR A 70 -16.93 3.81 0.36
C THR A 70 -15.53 3.42 0.84
N ALA A 71 -14.63 3.14 -0.11
CA ALA A 71 -13.22 2.84 0.22
C ALA A 71 -12.53 3.98 0.99
N ALA A 72 -12.82 5.25 0.65
CA ALA A 72 -12.25 6.40 1.34
C ALA A 72 -12.73 6.51 2.80
N GLU A 73 -14.01 6.21 3.06
CA GLU A 73 -14.54 6.20 4.42
C GLU A 73 -13.94 5.07 5.26
N LEU A 74 -13.77 3.88 4.67
CA LEU A 74 -13.10 2.76 5.33
C LEU A 74 -11.64 3.08 5.64
N ARG A 75 -10.88 3.66 4.69
CA ARG A 75 -9.51 4.15 4.89
C ARG A 75 -9.46 5.14 6.05
N ARG A 76 -10.33 6.13 6.07
CA ARG A 76 -10.39 7.16 7.12
C ARG A 76 -10.67 6.56 8.50
N ARG A 77 -11.59 5.59 8.59
CA ARG A 77 -11.84 4.85 9.84
C ARG A 77 -10.66 3.99 10.26
N ALA A 78 -9.99 3.32 9.33
CA ALA A 78 -8.82 2.51 9.61
C ALA A 78 -7.67 3.37 10.17
N VAL A 79 -7.39 4.51 9.55
CA VAL A 79 -6.40 5.48 10.05
C VAL A 79 -6.75 5.96 11.46
N HIS A 80 -8.00 6.39 11.69
CA HIS A 80 -8.47 6.81 13.02
C HIS A 80 -8.29 5.73 14.08
N ALA A 81 -8.77 4.51 13.80
CA ALA A 81 -8.68 3.39 14.73
C ALA A 81 -7.21 3.00 15.01
N ASN A 82 -6.37 2.99 13.97
CA ASN A 82 -4.98 2.60 14.09
C ASN A 82 -4.16 3.57 14.96
N TYR A 83 -4.34 4.89 14.79
CA TYR A 83 -3.72 5.90 15.66
C TYR A 83 -4.11 5.69 17.12
N ARG A 84 -5.42 5.59 17.39
CA ARG A 84 -5.95 5.46 18.75
C ARG A 84 -5.58 4.16 19.43
N ALA A 85 -5.26 3.12 18.66
CA ALA A 85 -4.84 1.83 19.18
C ALA A 85 -3.32 1.72 19.40
N LEU A 86 -2.52 2.75 19.11
CA LEU A 86 -1.07 2.79 19.38
C LEU A 86 -0.67 3.94 20.28
N ASN A 87 -1.39 5.06 20.20
CA ASN A 87 -1.03 6.31 20.83
C ASN A 87 -2.08 6.71 21.87
N ASP A 88 -1.61 7.27 23.00
CA ASP A 88 -2.48 7.92 23.98
C ASP A 88 -2.92 9.30 23.48
N MET A 89 -4.05 9.33 22.77
CA MET A 89 -4.58 10.55 22.14
C MET A 89 -5.07 11.62 23.14
N SER A 90 -4.86 11.45 24.45
CA SER A 90 -5.22 12.44 25.46
C SER A 90 -4.18 13.57 25.56
N ALA A 91 -4.65 14.76 25.99
CA ALA A 91 -3.74 15.86 26.31
C ALA A 91 -2.77 15.50 27.45
N GLY A 92 -3.21 14.70 28.42
CA GLY A 92 -2.38 14.21 29.52
C GLY A 92 -1.25 13.28 29.04
N GLY A 93 -1.50 12.51 27.99
CA GLY A 93 -0.50 11.70 27.30
C GLY A 93 0.45 12.50 26.40
N GLY A 94 0.25 13.81 26.26
CA GLY A 94 1.07 14.69 25.43
C GLY A 94 0.66 14.77 23.96
N TYR A 95 -0.50 14.22 23.59
CA TYR A 95 -1.00 14.38 22.22
C TYR A 95 -1.30 15.85 21.91
N GLY A 96 -0.81 16.32 20.78
CA GLY A 96 -0.94 17.71 20.32
C GLY A 96 0.13 18.65 20.88
N THR A 97 0.97 18.22 21.83
CA THR A 97 2.04 19.05 22.42
C THR A 97 3.43 18.42 22.29
N LEU A 98 3.54 17.11 22.58
CA LEU A 98 4.80 16.36 22.46
C LEU A 98 4.86 15.58 21.14
N TYR A 99 3.71 15.12 20.66
CA TYR A 99 3.61 14.37 19.43
C TYR A 99 2.23 14.58 18.79
N GLY A 100 2.14 14.31 17.51
CA GLY A 100 0.93 14.53 16.71
C GLY A 100 1.30 15.10 15.35
N PRO A 101 0.37 15.10 14.38
CA PRO A 101 0.65 15.59 13.04
C PRO A 101 0.92 17.11 13.02
N ASN A 102 0.56 17.82 14.08
CA ASN A 102 0.74 19.26 14.23
C ASN A 102 2.14 19.70 14.70
N ILE A 103 2.97 18.75 15.13
CA ILE A 103 4.30 19.00 15.68
C ILE A 103 5.34 19.02 14.56
N ASP A 104 6.12 20.10 14.46
CA ASP A 104 7.20 20.23 13.50
C ASP A 104 8.49 19.49 13.91
N LEU A 105 9.48 19.49 13.01
CA LEU A 105 10.78 18.83 13.22
C LEU A 105 11.59 19.43 14.38
N THR A 106 11.23 20.62 14.88
CA THR A 106 11.83 21.25 16.05
C THR A 106 11.04 20.99 17.34
N GLY A 107 9.97 20.19 17.26
CA GLY A 107 9.11 19.84 18.39
C GLY A 107 8.08 20.91 18.74
N LYS A 108 7.74 21.83 17.82
CA LYS A 108 6.77 22.91 18.08
C LYS A 108 5.43 22.67 17.39
N ASP A 109 4.35 23.11 18.02
CA ASP A 109 3.00 23.10 17.44
C ASP A 109 2.84 24.24 16.42
N THR A 110 3.28 24.01 15.19
CA THR A 110 3.26 25.02 14.10
C THR A 110 2.56 24.56 12.84
N LEU A 111 2.23 23.26 12.72
CA LEU A 111 1.65 22.70 11.50
C LEU A 111 0.11 22.68 11.49
N GLY A 112 -0.53 23.29 12.49
CA GLY A 112 -2.00 23.39 12.57
C GLY A 112 -2.66 22.02 12.70
N GLU A 113 -3.46 21.62 11.72
CA GLU A 113 -4.06 20.26 11.70
C GLU A 113 -3.08 19.18 11.22
N GLY A 114 -1.92 19.56 10.65
CA GLY A 114 -0.86 18.62 10.28
C GLY A 114 -1.17 17.72 9.09
N LYS A 115 -2.10 18.12 8.22
CA LYS A 115 -2.48 17.35 7.03
C LYS A 115 -1.38 17.41 5.96
N VAL A 116 -1.19 16.32 5.23
CA VAL A 116 -0.13 16.19 4.22
C VAL A 116 -0.73 15.85 2.84
N ALA A 117 -0.77 16.83 1.94
CA ALA A 117 -1.11 16.60 0.53
C ALA A 117 -0.03 15.77 -0.18
N GLY A 118 -0.40 15.06 -1.24
CA GLY A 118 0.56 14.33 -2.07
C GLY A 118 0.00 13.09 -2.73
N ASP A 119 0.91 12.21 -3.16
CA ASP A 119 0.60 11.01 -3.93
C ASP A 119 0.88 9.74 -3.11
N GLU A 120 0.00 8.75 -3.22
CA GLU A 120 0.13 7.43 -2.62
C GLU A 120 0.09 6.36 -3.71
N TYR A 121 1.03 5.43 -3.66
CA TYR A 121 1.12 4.29 -4.55
C TYR A 121 1.08 3.00 -3.73
N LEU A 122 0.19 2.10 -4.09
CA LEU A 122 0.07 0.77 -3.51
C LEU A 122 0.39 -0.28 -4.56
N THR A 123 1.23 -1.24 -4.19
CA THR A 123 1.56 -2.40 -5.04
C THR A 123 1.80 -3.64 -4.19
N MET A 124 1.82 -4.81 -4.81
CA MET A 124 2.17 -6.06 -4.17
C MET A 124 3.38 -6.68 -4.88
N ILE A 125 4.44 -6.97 -4.12
CA ILE A 125 5.66 -7.60 -4.63
C ILE A 125 5.93 -8.84 -3.78
N GLY A 126 6.00 -10.01 -4.41
CA GLY A 126 6.28 -11.26 -3.69
C GLY A 126 5.27 -11.62 -2.59
N GLY A 127 4.01 -11.19 -2.73
CA GLY A 127 2.96 -11.40 -1.71
C GLY A 127 2.96 -10.39 -0.56
N VAL A 128 3.85 -9.38 -0.60
CA VAL A 128 3.93 -8.30 0.39
C VAL A 128 3.36 -7.01 -0.20
N THR A 129 2.49 -6.33 0.54
CA THR A 129 1.96 -5.02 0.16
C THR A 129 2.99 -3.93 0.47
N TYR A 130 3.26 -3.09 -0.51
CA TYR A 130 4.09 -1.90 -0.39
C TYR A 130 3.23 -0.66 -0.59
N MET A 131 3.44 0.34 0.27
CA MET A 131 2.89 1.68 0.12
C MET A 131 4.04 2.68 0.01
N VAL A 132 3.98 3.54 -1.01
CA VAL A 132 4.88 4.68 -1.15
C VAL A 132 4.04 5.94 -1.10
N GLN A 133 4.35 6.82 -0.16
CA GLN A 133 3.75 8.13 -0.04
C GLN A 133 4.78 9.20 -0.41
N ILE A 134 4.42 10.11 -1.31
CA ILE A 134 5.25 11.22 -1.77
C ILE A 134 4.52 12.52 -1.41
N PRO A 135 4.96 13.23 -0.36
CA PRO A 135 4.37 14.52 -0.01
C PRO A 135 4.49 15.52 -1.16
N GLU A 136 3.50 16.38 -1.34
CA GLU A 136 3.49 17.39 -2.41
C GLU A 136 4.72 18.33 -2.36
N ARG A 137 5.22 18.59 -1.15
CA ARG A 137 6.43 19.40 -0.91
C ARG A 137 7.76 18.65 -1.05
N PHE A 138 7.75 17.42 -1.56
CA PHE A 138 8.96 16.62 -1.73
C PHE A 138 9.97 17.31 -2.65
N ASN A 139 11.22 17.43 -2.19
CA ASN A 139 12.33 17.99 -2.97
C ASN A 139 13.33 16.90 -3.33
N ALA A 140 13.40 16.53 -4.61
CA ALA A 140 14.31 15.48 -5.07
C ALA A 140 15.81 15.82 -4.87
N LYS A 141 16.16 17.11 -4.75
CA LYS A 141 17.55 17.54 -4.46
C LYS A 141 17.94 17.36 -3.00
N GLU A 142 16.95 17.23 -2.12
CA GLU A 142 17.09 17.03 -0.68
C GLU A 142 16.27 15.81 -0.24
N ALA A 143 16.36 14.73 -1.03
CA ALA A 143 15.56 13.54 -0.82
C ALA A 143 15.92 12.83 0.49
N CYS A 144 14.90 12.50 1.28
CA CYS A 144 15.01 11.68 2.47
C CYS A 144 13.93 10.60 2.45
N ILE A 145 14.33 9.34 2.63
CA ILE A 145 13.40 8.20 2.69
C ILE A 145 13.18 7.84 4.15
N VAL A 146 11.93 7.88 4.58
CA VAL A 146 11.49 7.32 5.86
C VAL A 146 10.79 6.01 5.57
N THR A 147 11.27 4.93 6.18
CA THR A 147 10.68 3.60 6.05
C THR A 147 10.26 3.09 7.42
N ALA A 148 9.08 2.49 7.49
CA ALA A 148 8.59 1.79 8.65
C ALA A 148 7.80 0.57 8.18
N THR A 149 7.95 -0.55 8.88
CA THR A 149 7.11 -1.72 8.65
C THR A 149 5.77 -1.51 9.32
N SER A 150 4.68 -1.79 8.62
CA SER A 150 3.38 -1.82 9.28
C SER A 150 3.33 -2.91 10.36
N SER A 151 2.61 -2.63 11.45
CA SER A 151 2.28 -3.64 12.44
C SER A 151 1.41 -4.72 11.78
N GLY A 152 1.80 -5.99 11.92
CA GLY A 152 1.32 -7.09 11.06
C GLY A 152 -0.20 -7.29 10.95
N SER A 153 -1.01 -6.82 11.91
CA SER A 153 -2.48 -6.90 11.86
C SER A 153 -3.17 -5.68 11.23
N ARG A 154 -2.43 -4.62 10.89
CA ARG A 154 -2.99 -3.31 10.54
C ARG A 154 -2.86 -2.95 9.07
N GLY A 155 -1.97 -3.62 8.34
CA GLY A 155 -1.75 -3.37 6.91
C GLY A 155 -1.20 -1.97 6.62
N VAL A 156 -1.08 -1.63 5.35
CA VAL A 156 -0.85 -0.27 4.88
C VAL A 156 -2.14 0.28 4.28
#